data_AF-A0A2I0PLJ9-F1
#
_entry.id   AF-A0A2I0PLJ9-F1
#
_cell.length_a   1.000
_cell.length_b   1.000
_cell.length_c   1.000
_cell.angle_alpha   90.00
_cell.angle_beta   90.00
_cell.angle_gamma   90.00
#
_symmetry.space_group_name_H-M   'P 1'
#
loop_
_entity.id
_entity.type
_entity.pdbx_description
1 polymer ?
#
loop_
_entity_poly.entity_id
_entity_poly.type
_entity_poly.pdbx_seq_one_letter_code
_entity_poly.pdbx_strand_id
1 'polypeptide(L)'
;MRLKLKMKIYLMVIKMNIKEIAADSLRFPFTNWKKLLILLILVSFTVFMGQFILIIIPISIILNGYLIRIIESTLEGSDEFPAFSDLKKLIIDGIKFIIVSTIYGIPLLVVSVIAWGFLTLDPNSMNYASFIISLIVGFIVNIIFLMGLTNMVYEKTIFGAFQFKRIINLINNVGWKKYLIYLLFFTLMVEGVDLITLVLSSMVIFISPLDIALVWENPISYSFLAYLIFNGIISTYILIFGSRFRGLIYPIKSLKSENETNTEA
;
A
#
# COMPACT_ATOMS: atom_id res chain seq x y z
N MET A 1 7.60 23.11 26.82
CA MET A 1 7.54 21.65 27.11
C MET A 1 7.08 20.81 25.90
N ARG A 2 5.97 21.17 25.21
CA ARG A 2 5.50 20.47 23.99
C ARG A 2 6.49 20.42 22.81
N LEU A 3 7.29 21.47 22.62
CA LEU A 3 8.35 21.51 21.58
C LEU A 3 9.49 20.52 21.86
N LYS A 4 9.92 20.37 23.12
CA LYS A 4 10.96 19.39 23.50
C LYS A 4 10.47 17.95 23.36
N LEU A 5 9.17 17.70 23.58
CA LEU A 5 8.58 16.37 23.39
C LEU A 5 8.46 16.00 21.91
N LYS A 6 7.95 16.92 21.07
CA LYS A 6 7.93 16.76 19.60
C LYS A 6 9.34 16.52 19.06
N MET A 7 10.34 17.25 19.54
CA MET A 7 11.74 17.14 19.11
C MET A 7 12.42 15.84 19.58
N LYS A 8 12.07 15.31 20.76
CA LYS A 8 12.57 14.04 21.28
C LYS A 8 11.98 12.82 20.56
N ILE A 9 10.70 12.90 20.16
CA ILE A 9 10.05 11.91 19.29
C ILE A 9 10.60 12.00 17.86
N TYR A 10 10.84 13.22 17.36
CA TYR A 10 11.52 13.46 16.08
C TYR A 10 12.88 12.75 16.05
N LEU A 11 13.69 12.90 17.10
CA LEU A 11 14.99 12.23 17.23
C LEU A 11 14.91 10.71 17.34
N MET A 12 13.77 10.14 17.76
CA MET A 12 13.57 8.70 17.92
C MET A 12 13.28 7.99 16.59
N VAL A 13 12.52 8.63 15.68
CA VAL A 13 12.30 8.14 14.30
C VAL A 13 13.59 8.22 13.45
N ILE A 14 14.49 9.14 13.80
CA ILE A 14 15.66 9.57 13.01
C ILE A 14 16.84 8.59 12.97
N LYS A 15 16.86 7.54 13.81
CA LYS A 15 17.95 6.53 13.84
C LYS A 15 17.47 5.10 13.60
N MET A 16 16.25 4.93 13.12
CA MET A 16 15.66 3.61 13.03
C MET A 16 16.42 2.73 12.04
N ASN A 17 17.01 1.66 12.57
CA ASN A 17 17.52 0.58 11.74
C ASN A 17 16.34 -0.17 11.10
N ILE A 18 16.60 -1.01 10.10
CA ILE A 18 15.55 -1.78 9.41
C ILE A 18 14.64 -2.54 10.39
N LYS A 19 15.22 -3.09 11.45
CA LYS A 19 14.50 -3.80 12.50
C LYS A 19 13.48 -2.92 13.20
N GLU A 20 13.83 -1.66 13.46
CA GLU A 20 12.94 -0.71 14.11
C GLU A 20 11.83 -0.28 13.16
N ILE A 21 12.15 0.04 11.91
CA ILE A 21 11.14 0.39 10.89
C ILE A 21 10.15 -0.76 10.68
N ALA A 22 10.68 -1.99 10.54
CA ALA A 22 9.88 -3.19 10.41
C ALA A 22 9.01 -3.41 11.66
N ALA A 23 9.59 -3.37 12.86
CA ALA A 23 8.83 -3.59 14.09
C ALA A 23 7.75 -2.53 14.30
N ASP A 24 8.03 -1.26 14.00
CA ASP A 24 7.05 -0.18 14.09
C ASP A 24 5.90 -0.39 13.11
N SER A 25 6.23 -0.60 11.83
CA SER A 25 5.24 -0.81 10.77
C SER A 25 4.37 -2.04 11.04
N LEU A 26 4.93 -3.12 11.57
CA LEU A 26 4.20 -4.36 11.90
C LEU A 26 3.29 -4.19 13.12
N ARG A 27 3.66 -3.33 14.08
CA ARG A 27 2.88 -3.04 15.29
C ARG A 27 1.81 -1.99 15.07
N PHE A 28 2.03 -1.05 14.16
CA PHE A 28 1.17 0.09 13.92
C PHE A 28 -0.30 -0.26 13.67
N PRO A 29 -0.66 -1.31 12.90
CA PRO A 29 -2.05 -1.74 12.71
C PRO A 29 -2.80 -2.05 14.01
N PHE A 30 -2.10 -2.52 15.05
CA PHE A 30 -2.69 -2.93 16.31
C PHE A 30 -2.77 -1.82 17.36
N THR A 31 -2.25 -0.62 17.07
CA THR A 31 -2.24 0.51 18.02
C THR A 31 -3.64 1.04 18.35
N ASN A 32 -4.60 0.91 17.42
CA ASN A 32 -5.97 1.35 17.64
C ASN A 32 -6.99 0.36 17.07
N TRP A 33 -7.49 -0.51 17.95
CA TRP A 33 -8.43 -1.57 17.57
C TRP A 33 -9.74 -1.05 16.95
N LYS A 34 -10.26 0.10 17.43
CA LYS A 34 -11.51 0.67 16.88
C LYS A 34 -11.33 1.11 15.43
N LYS A 35 -10.23 1.79 15.12
CA LYS A 35 -9.94 2.27 13.76
C LYS A 35 -9.55 1.12 12.83
N LEU A 36 -8.83 0.13 13.35
CA LEU A 36 -8.57 -1.14 12.65
C LEU A 36 -9.88 -1.83 12.25
N LEU A 37 -10.85 -1.94 13.17
CA LEU A 37 -12.15 -2.54 12.88
C LEU A 37 -12.95 -1.77 11.80
N ILE A 38 -12.90 -0.44 11.82
CA ILE A 38 -13.54 0.37 10.77
C ILE A 38 -12.92 0.07 9.39
N LEU A 39 -11.60 0.00 9.29
CA LEU A 39 -10.92 -0.38 8.05
C LEU A 39 -11.23 -1.82 7.64
N LEU A 40 -11.27 -2.74 8.60
CA LEU A 40 -11.63 -4.13 8.35
C LEU A 40 -13.01 -4.24 7.72
N ILE A 41 -14.00 -3.55 8.28
CA ILE A 41 -15.36 -3.54 7.74
C ILE A 41 -15.37 -2.94 6.34
N LEU A 42 -14.70 -1.80 6.11
CA LEU A 42 -14.63 -1.16 4.79
C LEU A 42 -13.96 -2.05 3.73
N VAL A 43 -12.84 -2.69 4.07
CA VAL A 43 -12.10 -3.57 3.16
C VAL A 43 -12.89 -4.85 2.87
N SER A 44 -13.43 -5.50 3.92
CA SER A 44 -14.26 -6.70 3.76
C SER A 44 -15.51 -6.42 2.94
N PHE A 45 -16.13 -5.25 3.12
CA PHE A 45 -17.26 -4.82 2.32
C PHE A 45 -16.88 -4.57 0.86
N THR A 46 -15.71 -4.00 0.58
CA THR A 46 -15.18 -3.87 -0.78
C THR A 46 -14.98 -5.22 -1.46
N VAL A 47 -14.43 -6.21 -0.75
CA VAL A 47 -14.24 -7.58 -1.26
C VAL A 47 -15.59 -8.25 -1.52
N PHE A 48 -16.52 -8.16 -0.57
CA PHE A 48 -17.87 -8.73 -0.68
C PHE A 48 -18.67 -8.13 -1.84
N MET A 49 -18.61 -6.80 -2.00
CA MET A 49 -19.30 -6.09 -3.07
C MET A 49 -18.54 -6.09 -4.39
N GLY A 50 -17.48 -6.89 -4.53
CA GLY A 50 -16.54 -6.93 -5.67
C GLY A 50 -17.16 -6.99 -7.08
N GLN A 51 -18.41 -7.44 -7.19
CA GLN A 51 -19.16 -7.53 -8.45
C GLN A 51 -19.94 -6.24 -8.81
N PHE A 52 -20.16 -5.35 -7.84
CA PHE A 52 -20.93 -4.11 -7.99
C PHE A 52 -20.00 -2.90 -8.16
N ILE A 53 -19.47 -2.74 -9.37
CA ILE A 53 -18.45 -1.71 -9.69
C ILE A 53 -18.84 -0.29 -9.22
N LEU A 54 -20.12 0.09 -9.33
CA LEU A 54 -20.63 1.41 -8.95
C LEU A 54 -20.53 1.67 -7.42
N ILE A 55 -20.56 0.63 -6.60
CA ILE A 55 -20.47 0.72 -5.14
C ILE A 55 -19.01 0.68 -4.68
N ILE A 56 -18.18 -0.13 -5.33
CA ILE A 56 -16.77 -0.34 -4.96
C ILE A 56 -15.93 0.91 -5.18
N ILE A 57 -16.13 1.62 -6.30
CA ILE A 57 -15.32 2.78 -6.69
C ILE A 57 -15.28 3.84 -5.58
N PRO A 58 -16.41 4.36 -5.05
CA PRO A 58 -16.37 5.40 -4.01
C PRO A 58 -15.71 4.91 -2.72
N ILE A 59 -15.90 3.65 -2.34
CA ILE A 59 -15.31 3.09 -1.11
C ILE A 59 -13.79 2.92 -1.28
N SER A 60 -13.36 2.43 -2.45
CA SER A 60 -11.94 2.31 -2.80
C SER A 60 -11.25 3.67 -2.79
N ILE A 61 -11.91 4.72 -3.28
CA ILE A 61 -11.40 6.09 -3.20
C ILE A 61 -11.17 6.49 -1.74
N ILE A 62 -12.17 6.33 -0.86
CA ILE A 62 -12.05 6.70 0.56
C ILE A 62 -10.93 5.90 1.24
N LEU A 63 -10.85 4.60 0.98
CA LEU A 63 -9.83 3.71 1.53
C LEU A 63 -8.42 4.19 1.15
N ASN A 64 -8.18 4.43 -0.14
CA ASN A 64 -6.88 4.91 -0.62
C ASN A 64 -6.53 6.31 -0.08
N GLY A 65 -7.52 7.18 0.08
CA GLY A 65 -7.32 8.48 0.74
C GLY A 65 -6.90 8.34 2.20
N TYR A 66 -7.44 7.34 2.88
CA TYR A 66 -7.02 7.03 4.25
C TYR A 66 -5.58 6.52 4.31
N LEU A 67 -5.14 5.74 3.32
CA LEU A 67 -3.76 5.29 3.19
C LEU A 67 -2.77 6.46 3.03
N ILE A 68 -3.15 7.47 2.24
CA ILE A 68 -2.38 8.72 2.13
C ILE A 68 -2.30 9.43 3.48
N ARG A 69 -3.39 9.47 4.24
CA ARG A 69 -3.40 10.11 5.56
C ARG A 69 -2.50 9.39 6.58
N ILE A 70 -2.39 8.06 6.53
CA ILE A 70 -1.42 7.33 7.36
C ILE A 70 0.01 7.76 6.98
N ILE A 71 0.32 7.86 5.68
CA ILE A 71 1.63 8.35 5.22
C ILE A 71 1.88 9.77 5.74
N GLU A 72 0.91 10.69 5.59
CA GLU A 72 0.98 12.08 6.06
C GLU A 72 1.28 12.13 7.56
N SER A 73 0.51 11.41 8.38
CA SER A 73 0.73 11.35 9.83
C SER A 73 2.11 10.79 10.22
N THR A 74 2.61 9.84 9.44
CA THR A 74 3.94 9.24 9.65
C THR A 74 5.04 10.24 9.33
N LEU A 75 4.90 11.01 8.24
CA LEU A 75 5.83 12.09 7.89
C LEU A 75 5.83 13.22 8.94
N GLU A 76 4.69 13.45 9.59
CA GLU A 76 4.57 14.38 10.73
C GLU A 76 5.18 13.83 12.03
N GLY A 77 5.60 12.56 12.05
CA GLY A 77 6.17 11.89 13.22
C GLY A 77 5.12 11.50 14.27
N SER A 78 3.87 11.33 13.86
CA SER A 78 2.79 10.85 14.72
C SER A 78 2.77 9.33 14.76
N ASP A 79 2.72 8.77 15.96
CA ASP A 79 2.46 7.34 16.18
C ASP A 79 0.97 7.04 16.37
N GLU A 80 0.14 8.09 16.38
CA GLU A 80 -1.31 7.95 16.50
C GLU A 80 -1.93 7.56 15.16
N PHE A 81 -2.79 6.55 15.22
CA PHE A 81 -3.62 6.13 14.11
C PHE A 81 -4.55 7.28 13.68
N PRO A 82 -4.59 7.74 12.41
CA PRO A 82 -5.32 8.95 12.01
C PRO A 82 -6.84 8.87 12.19
N ALA A 83 -7.53 10.00 12.32
CA ALA A 83 -9.01 10.02 12.32
C ALA A 83 -9.58 9.89 10.89
N PHE A 84 -10.83 9.42 10.77
CA PHE A 84 -11.60 9.37 9.51
C PHE A 84 -12.34 10.68 9.20
N SER A 85 -12.01 11.77 9.89
CA SER A 85 -12.63 13.09 9.68
C SER A 85 -12.31 13.65 8.29
N ASP A 86 -13.02 14.70 7.85
CA ASP A 86 -12.75 15.35 6.56
C ASP A 86 -12.80 14.37 5.37
N LEU A 87 -14.01 13.87 5.11
CA LEU A 87 -14.31 12.97 4.01
C LEU A 87 -13.92 13.59 2.66
N LYS A 88 -14.06 14.91 2.51
CA LYS A 88 -13.68 15.64 1.29
C LYS A 88 -12.19 15.47 1.01
N LYS A 89 -11.33 15.66 2.02
CA LYS A 89 -9.88 15.43 1.87
C LYS A 89 -9.58 13.97 1.54
N LEU A 90 -10.23 13.01 2.21
CA LEU A 90 -10.06 11.58 1.91
C LEU A 90 -10.39 11.26 0.44
N ILE A 91 -11.50 11.79 -0.08
CA ILE A 91 -11.89 11.57 -1.47
C ILE A 91 -10.82 12.11 -2.43
N ILE A 92 -10.37 13.35 -2.21
CA ILE A 92 -9.37 14.00 -3.07
C ILE A 92 -8.06 13.22 -3.06
N ASP A 93 -7.56 12.84 -1.88
CA ASP A 93 -6.30 12.12 -1.74
C ASP A 93 -6.40 10.69 -2.27
N GLY A 94 -7.58 10.06 -2.15
CA GLY A 94 -7.86 8.76 -2.76
C GLY A 94 -7.83 8.77 -4.28
N ILE A 95 -8.42 9.79 -4.90
CA ILE A 95 -8.34 9.97 -6.36
C ILE A 95 -6.88 10.16 -6.79
N LYS A 96 -6.10 10.97 -6.08
CA LYS A 96 -4.66 11.14 -6.38
C LYS A 96 -3.90 9.80 -6.28
N PHE A 97 -4.15 9.03 -5.22
CA PHE A 97 -3.52 7.72 -5.04
C PHE A 97 -3.84 6.80 -6.22
N ILE A 98 -5.12 6.72 -6.63
CA ILE A 98 -5.55 5.87 -7.74
C ILE A 98 -4.88 6.33 -9.04
N ILE A 99 -4.90 7.62 -9.35
CA ILE A 99 -4.25 8.16 -10.56
C ILE A 99 -2.77 7.79 -10.59
N VAL A 100 -2.05 8.01 -9.49
CA VAL A 100 -0.62 7.69 -9.40
C VAL A 100 -0.39 6.20 -9.56
N SER A 101 -1.13 5.36 -8.84
CA SER A 101 -1.01 3.90 -8.91
C SER A 101 -1.31 3.38 -10.32
N THR A 102 -2.32 3.92 -10.99
CA THR A 102 -2.65 3.58 -12.38
C THR A 102 -1.52 3.95 -13.32
N ILE A 103 -0.96 5.17 -13.23
CA ILE A 103 0.14 5.60 -14.09
C ILE A 103 1.39 4.73 -13.89
N TYR A 104 1.77 4.45 -12.64
CA TYR A 104 2.87 3.55 -12.34
C TYR A 104 2.59 2.10 -12.76
N GLY A 105 1.33 1.68 -12.82
CA GLY A 105 0.92 0.34 -13.25
C GLY A 105 0.98 0.12 -14.77
N ILE A 106 1.03 1.17 -15.59
CA ILE A 106 1.01 1.06 -17.06
C ILE A 106 2.10 0.12 -17.61
N PRO A 107 3.39 0.22 -17.20
CA PRO A 107 4.43 -0.69 -17.71
C PRO A 107 4.12 -2.17 -17.43
N LEU A 108 3.60 -2.48 -16.24
CA LEU A 108 3.21 -3.85 -15.88
C LEU A 108 2.00 -4.31 -16.71
N LEU A 109 1.02 -3.44 -16.96
CA LEU A 109 -0.12 -3.73 -17.82
C LEU A 109 0.31 -4.04 -19.26
N VAL A 110 1.21 -3.24 -19.83
CA VAL A 110 1.75 -3.46 -21.19
C VAL A 110 2.41 -4.83 -21.29
N VAL A 111 3.28 -5.18 -20.34
CA VAL A 111 3.95 -6.49 -20.31
C VAL A 111 2.95 -7.63 -20.16
N SER A 112 1.94 -7.45 -19.31
CA SER A 112 0.90 -8.46 -19.07
C SER A 112 0.03 -8.69 -20.31
N VAL A 113 -0.33 -7.64 -21.05
CA VAL A 113 -1.09 -7.75 -22.31
C VAL A 113 -0.27 -8.48 -23.38
N ILE A 114 1.01 -8.14 -23.52
CA ILE A 114 1.91 -8.80 -24.46
C ILE A 114 2.04 -10.29 -24.10
N ALA A 115 2.27 -10.59 -22.82
CA ALA A 115 2.35 -11.95 -22.30
C ALA A 115 1.08 -12.76 -22.58
N TRP A 116 -0.09 -12.16 -22.36
CA TRP A 116 -1.38 -12.79 -22.61
C TRP A 116 -1.60 -13.07 -24.10
N GLY A 117 -1.19 -12.16 -24.98
CA GLY A 117 -1.20 -12.37 -26.43
C GLY A 117 -0.41 -13.62 -26.85
N PHE A 118 0.76 -13.87 -26.25
CA PHE A 118 1.52 -15.10 -26.52
C PHE A 118 0.82 -16.38 -26.05
N LEU A 119 0.11 -16.35 -24.91
CA LEU A 119 -0.65 -17.51 -24.41
C LEU A 119 -1.83 -17.88 -25.34
N THR A 120 -2.41 -16.91 -26.03
CA THR A 120 -3.51 -17.19 -27.00
C THR A 120 -3.05 -17.90 -28.27
N LEU A 121 -1.75 -17.84 -28.59
CA LEU A 121 -1.18 -18.52 -29.76
C LEU A 121 -0.91 -20.01 -29.50
N ASP A 122 -0.55 -20.37 -28.26
CA ASP A 122 -0.43 -21.76 -27.81
C ASP A 122 -0.93 -21.89 -26.36
N PRO A 123 -2.22 -22.26 -26.17
CA PRO A 123 -2.85 -22.38 -24.85
C PRO A 123 -2.21 -23.43 -23.93
N ASN A 124 -1.43 -24.37 -24.49
CA ASN A 124 -0.75 -25.41 -23.71
C ASN A 124 0.68 -25.00 -23.33
N SER A 125 1.18 -23.88 -23.87
CA SER A 125 2.48 -23.35 -23.51
C SER A 125 2.41 -22.63 -22.15
N MET A 126 3.04 -23.22 -21.13
CA MET A 126 3.23 -22.52 -19.86
C MET A 126 4.34 -21.47 -20.05
N ASN A 127 3.95 -20.20 -20.22
CA ASN A 127 4.90 -19.12 -20.50
C ASN A 127 5.57 -18.57 -19.22
N TYR A 128 6.45 -19.37 -18.64
CA TYR A 128 7.26 -18.99 -17.48
C TYR A 128 8.13 -17.75 -17.74
N ALA A 129 8.58 -17.55 -18.98
CA ALA A 129 9.39 -16.38 -19.36
C ALA A 129 8.59 -15.08 -19.16
N SER A 130 7.35 -15.02 -19.64
CA SER A 130 6.48 -13.86 -19.43
C SER A 130 6.19 -13.60 -17.96
N PHE A 131 5.99 -14.66 -17.15
CA PHE A 131 5.80 -14.51 -15.70
C PHE A 131 7.04 -13.88 -15.04
N ILE A 132 8.24 -14.38 -15.34
CA ILE A 132 9.50 -13.84 -14.82
C ILE A 132 9.69 -12.38 -15.26
N ILE A 133 9.40 -12.05 -16.52
CA ILE A 133 9.51 -10.67 -17.03
C ILE A 133 8.54 -9.75 -16.28
N SER A 134 7.29 -10.15 -16.05
CA SER A 134 6.32 -9.37 -15.28
C SER A 134 6.79 -9.13 -13.84
N LEU A 135 7.39 -10.13 -13.18
CA LEU A 135 7.96 -9.97 -11.84
C LEU A 135 9.11 -8.95 -11.83
N ILE A 136 10.01 -9.02 -12.80
CA ILE A 136 11.14 -8.09 -12.92
C ILE A 136 10.63 -6.66 -13.15
N VAL A 137 9.68 -6.47 -14.08
CA VAL A 137 9.13 -5.16 -14.40
C VAL A 137 8.34 -4.61 -13.21
N GLY A 138 7.52 -5.42 -12.56
CA GLY A 138 6.80 -5.05 -11.34
C GLY A 138 7.74 -4.61 -10.23
N PHE A 139 8.84 -5.34 -10.01
CA PHE A 139 9.85 -4.99 -9.02
C PHE A 139 10.54 -3.65 -9.35
N ILE A 140 10.91 -3.42 -10.62
CA ILE A 140 11.51 -2.16 -11.08
C ILE A 140 10.56 -0.98 -10.87
N VAL A 141 9.28 -1.14 -11.22
CA VAL A 141 8.25 -0.11 -10.99
C VAL A 141 8.13 0.18 -9.49
N ASN A 142 8.13 -0.85 -8.65
CA ASN A 142 7.95 -0.72 -7.20
C ASN A 142 9.11 0.05 -6.54
N ILE A 143 10.34 -0.05 -7.05
CA ILE A 143 11.51 0.75 -6.60
C ILE A 143 11.15 2.23 -6.59
N ILE A 144 10.53 2.74 -7.66
CA ILE A 144 10.21 4.16 -7.80
C ILE A 144 8.87 4.49 -7.13
N PHE A 145 7.88 3.60 -7.24
CA PHE A 145 6.53 3.84 -6.73
C PHE A 145 6.47 4.10 -5.22
N LEU A 146 7.17 3.31 -4.39
CA LEU A 146 7.14 3.51 -2.92
C LEU A 146 7.60 4.92 -2.51
N MET A 147 8.71 5.37 -3.10
CA MET A 147 9.27 6.68 -2.83
C MET A 147 8.45 7.79 -3.49
N GLY A 148 7.98 7.57 -4.72
CA GLY A 148 7.16 8.53 -5.47
C GLY A 148 5.84 8.82 -4.76
N LEU A 149 5.10 7.79 -4.34
CA LEU A 149 3.86 7.97 -3.61
C LEU A 149 4.07 8.78 -2.33
N THR A 150 5.15 8.52 -1.59
CA THR A 150 5.45 9.27 -0.37
C THR A 150 5.90 10.70 -0.66
N ASN A 151 6.67 10.93 -1.73
CA ASN A 151 7.07 12.27 -2.18
C ASN A 151 5.84 13.10 -2.59
N MET A 152 4.81 12.48 -3.18
CA MET A 152 3.53 13.14 -3.47
C MET A 152 2.86 13.70 -2.21
N VAL A 153 2.85 12.91 -1.14
CA VAL A 153 2.27 13.31 0.15
C VAL A 153 3.10 14.44 0.77
N TYR A 154 4.42 14.31 0.74
CA TYR A 154 5.34 15.33 1.26
C TYR A 154 5.21 16.67 0.51
N GLU A 155 5.18 16.63 -0.82
CA GLU A 155 5.08 17.82 -1.68
C GLU A 155 3.66 18.39 -1.76
N LYS A 156 2.65 17.67 -1.26
CA LYS A 156 1.23 18.05 -1.32
C LYS A 156 0.71 18.28 -2.74
N THR A 157 1.41 17.76 -3.75
CA THR A 157 1.03 17.86 -5.17
C THR A 157 1.09 16.49 -5.82
N ILE A 158 0.15 16.20 -6.73
CA ILE A 158 0.13 14.93 -7.47
C ILE A 158 1.42 14.74 -8.30
N PHE A 159 1.94 15.83 -8.86
CA PHE A 159 3.18 15.83 -9.64
C PHE A 159 4.41 15.45 -8.81
N GLY A 160 4.37 15.61 -7.49
CA GLY A 160 5.40 15.08 -6.59
C GLY A 160 5.65 13.58 -6.79
N ALA A 161 4.62 12.81 -7.16
CA ALA A 161 4.78 11.39 -7.44
C ALA A 161 5.69 11.09 -8.63
N PHE A 162 5.90 12.04 -9.54
CA PHE A 162 6.59 11.84 -10.83
C PHE A 162 7.88 12.65 -10.96
N GLN A 163 8.35 13.27 -9.86
CA GLN A 163 9.64 13.97 -9.83
C GLN A 163 10.80 12.96 -9.81
N PHE A 164 11.00 12.19 -10.88
CA PHE A 164 11.93 11.05 -10.93
C PHE A 164 13.36 11.39 -10.51
N LYS A 165 13.89 12.53 -10.97
CA LYS A 165 15.24 13.00 -10.56
C LYS A 165 15.34 13.16 -9.03
N ARG A 166 14.32 13.78 -8.43
CA ARG A 166 14.24 13.95 -6.98
C ARG A 166 14.05 12.61 -6.28
N ILE A 167 13.18 11.74 -6.78
CA ILE A 167 12.94 10.41 -6.22
C ILE A 167 14.23 9.58 -6.19
N ILE A 168 15.01 9.61 -7.28
CA ILE A 168 16.31 8.94 -7.34
C ILE A 168 17.28 9.56 -6.33
N ASN A 169 17.30 10.88 -6.17
CA ASN A 169 18.11 11.54 -5.13
C ASN A 169 17.68 11.14 -3.72
N LEU A 170 16.38 11.01 -3.45
CA LEU A 170 15.87 10.52 -2.17
C LEU A 170 16.33 9.08 -1.90
N ILE A 171 16.27 8.21 -2.91
CA ILE A 171 16.79 6.84 -2.82
C ILE A 171 18.31 6.85 -2.57
N ASN A 172 19.06 7.72 -3.25
CA ASN A 172 20.50 7.92 -3.01
C ASN A 172 20.79 8.35 -1.57
N ASN A 173 19.97 9.26 -1.02
CA ASN A 173 20.11 9.76 0.36
C ASN A 173 19.82 8.67 1.41
N VAL A 174 18.92 7.73 1.12
CA VAL A 174 18.75 6.51 1.94
C VAL A 174 19.93 5.56 1.76
N GLY A 175 20.49 5.52 0.54
CA GLY A 175 21.52 4.60 0.08
C GLY A 175 20.91 3.37 -0.60
N TRP A 176 21.27 3.12 -1.86
CA TRP A 176 20.70 2.04 -2.69
C TRP A 176 20.68 0.67 -2.01
N LYS A 177 21.81 0.25 -1.43
CA LYS A 177 21.89 -1.05 -0.74
C LYS A 177 20.87 -1.13 0.39
N LYS A 178 20.74 -0.08 1.20
CA LYS A 178 19.81 -0.02 2.32
C LYS A 178 18.36 0.02 1.84
N TYR A 179 18.08 0.83 0.81
CA TYR A 179 16.76 0.92 0.19
C TYR A 179 16.31 -0.39 -0.44
N LEU A 180 17.20 -1.13 -1.12
CA LEU A 180 16.87 -2.44 -1.69
C LEU A 180 16.50 -3.46 -0.62
N ILE A 181 17.12 -3.43 0.57
CA ILE A 181 16.73 -4.30 1.68
C ILE A 181 15.34 -3.90 2.20
N TYR A 182 15.04 -2.60 2.28
CA TYR A 182 13.70 -2.11 2.65
C TYR A 182 12.63 -2.58 1.65
N LEU A 183 12.92 -2.45 0.36
CA LEU A 183 12.04 -2.89 -0.71
C LEU A 183 11.83 -4.42 -0.67
N LEU A 184 12.90 -5.19 -0.50
CA LEU A 184 12.80 -6.64 -0.38
C LEU A 184 11.92 -7.06 0.80
N PHE A 185 12.13 -6.47 1.98
CA PHE A 185 11.29 -6.72 3.14
C PHE A 185 9.82 -6.35 2.87
N PHE A 186 9.57 -5.18 2.29
CA PHE A 186 8.23 -4.73 1.94
C PHE A 186 7.55 -5.71 0.97
N THR A 187 8.22 -6.06 -0.13
CA THR A 187 7.68 -6.97 -1.14
C THR A 187 7.43 -8.36 -0.56
N LEU A 188 8.34 -8.92 0.25
CA LEU A 188 8.11 -10.22 0.89
C LEU A 188 6.92 -10.19 1.85
N MET A 189 6.69 -9.08 2.56
CA MET A 189 5.55 -8.94 3.46
C MET A 189 4.23 -8.81 2.69
N VAL A 190 4.20 -8.11 1.56
CA VAL A 190 3.00 -7.96 0.73
C VAL A 190 2.72 -9.26 -0.02
N GLU A 191 3.66 -9.66 -0.89
CA GLU A 191 3.51 -10.81 -1.78
C GLU A 191 3.44 -12.14 -1.01
N GLY A 192 4.24 -12.28 0.06
CA GLY A 192 4.21 -13.49 0.88
C GLY A 192 2.86 -13.72 1.55
N VAL A 193 2.16 -12.63 1.86
CA VAL A 193 0.81 -12.70 2.43
C VAL A 193 -0.24 -12.88 1.32
N ASP A 194 -0.06 -12.27 0.15
CA ASP A 194 -0.91 -12.50 -1.02
C ASP A 194 -0.86 -13.97 -1.50
N LEU A 195 0.28 -14.65 -1.35
CA LEU A 195 0.35 -16.10 -1.58
C LEU A 195 -0.53 -16.89 -0.61
N ILE A 196 -0.61 -16.48 0.65
CA ILE A 196 -1.49 -17.13 1.63
C ILE A 196 -2.96 -16.91 1.25
N THR A 197 -3.33 -15.69 0.85
CA THR A 197 -4.71 -15.40 0.43
C THR A 197 -5.06 -16.12 -0.87
N LEU A 198 -4.12 -16.31 -1.79
CA LEU A 198 -4.29 -17.11 -3.01
C LEU A 198 -4.56 -18.59 -2.71
N VAL A 199 -3.79 -19.20 -1.79
CA VAL A 199 -4.03 -20.59 -1.38
C VAL A 199 -5.40 -20.70 -0.71
N LEU A 200 -5.73 -19.79 0.20
CA LEU A 200 -7.02 -19.78 0.88
C LEU A 200 -8.19 -19.57 -0.09
N SER A 201 -8.04 -18.71 -1.10
CA SER A 201 -9.09 -18.47 -2.10
C SER A 201 -9.31 -19.68 -3.00
N SER A 202 -8.26 -20.45 -3.32
CA SER A 202 -8.38 -21.70 -4.09
C SER A 202 -9.16 -22.80 -3.38
N MET A 203 -9.25 -22.72 -2.05
CA MET A 203 -10.05 -23.63 -1.22
C MET A 203 -11.53 -23.23 -1.14
N VAL A 204 -11.89 -22.04 -1.63
CA VAL A 204 -13.27 -21.53 -1.63
C VAL A 204 -13.92 -21.90 -2.96
N ILE A 205 -15.05 -22.61 -2.89
CA ILE A 205 -15.90 -22.78 -4.07
C ILE A 205 -16.52 -21.41 -4.37
N PHE A 206 -16.25 -20.84 -5.55
CA PHE A 206 -16.84 -19.57 -5.98
C PHE A 206 -18.37 -19.72 -6.04
N ILE A 207 -19.05 -19.11 -5.07
CA ILE A 207 -20.51 -19.03 -5.00
C ILE A 207 -20.90 -17.57 -5.17
N SER A 208 -21.98 -17.29 -5.93
CA SER A 208 -22.44 -15.91 -6.07
C SER A 208 -22.98 -15.37 -4.73
N PRO A 209 -22.85 -14.07 -4.43
CA PRO A 209 -23.45 -13.45 -3.24
C PRO A 209 -24.96 -13.70 -3.11
N LEU A 210 -25.65 -13.90 -4.23
CA LEU A 210 -27.08 -14.23 -4.28
C LEU A 210 -27.35 -15.67 -3.81
N ASP A 211 -26.51 -16.62 -4.22
CA ASP A 211 -26.59 -18.01 -3.79
C ASP A 211 -26.26 -18.16 -2.29
N ILE A 212 -25.39 -17.32 -1.73
CA ILE A 212 -25.09 -17.32 -0.28
C ILE A 212 -26.29 -16.84 0.55
N ALA A 213 -27.01 -15.82 0.09
CA ALA A 213 -28.19 -15.30 0.78
C ALA A 213 -29.36 -16.32 0.80
N LEU A 214 -29.44 -17.18 -0.22
CA LEU A 214 -30.45 -18.23 -0.34
C LEU A 214 -30.07 -19.53 0.38
N VAL A 215 -28.82 -19.69 0.80
CA VAL A 215 -28.26 -20.95 1.31
C VAL A 215 -27.51 -20.73 2.64
N TRP A 216 -28.09 -19.91 3.52
CA TRP A 216 -27.51 -19.50 4.82
C TRP A 216 -27.19 -20.68 5.76
N GLU A 217 -27.83 -21.84 5.57
CA GLU A 217 -27.65 -23.04 6.40
C GLU A 217 -26.66 -24.09 5.82
N ASN A 218 -25.94 -23.78 4.75
CA ASN A 218 -25.05 -24.74 4.10
C ASN A 218 -23.58 -24.54 4.52
N PRO A 219 -22.82 -25.62 4.79
CA PRO A 219 -21.37 -25.60 5.02
C PRO A 219 -20.57 -24.66 4.10
N ILE A 220 -21.02 -24.48 2.84
CA ILE A 220 -20.31 -23.63 1.89
C ILE A 220 -20.45 -22.13 2.21
N SER A 221 -21.58 -21.66 2.75
CA SER A 221 -21.76 -20.27 3.16
C SER A 221 -20.79 -19.88 4.30
N TYR A 222 -20.54 -20.80 5.23
CA TYR A 222 -19.56 -20.62 6.30
C TYR A 222 -18.12 -20.54 5.80
N SER A 223 -17.75 -21.36 4.79
CA SER A 223 -16.41 -21.31 4.18
C SER A 223 -16.14 -19.97 3.49
N PHE A 224 -17.14 -19.42 2.80
CA PHE A 224 -17.05 -18.11 2.18
C PHE A 224 -16.97 -16.97 3.20
N LEU A 225 -17.79 -17.02 4.25
CA LEU A 225 -17.73 -16.03 5.34
C LEU A 225 -16.37 -16.05 6.03
N ALA A 226 -15.81 -17.25 6.27
CA ALA A 226 -14.46 -17.40 6.80
C ALA A 226 -13.43 -16.75 5.85
N TYR A 227 -13.49 -17.02 4.54
CA TYR A 227 -12.63 -16.38 3.55
C TYR A 227 -12.73 -14.85 3.58
N LEU A 228 -13.93 -14.29 3.59
CA LEU A 228 -14.12 -12.83 3.67
C LEU A 228 -13.46 -12.23 4.91
N ILE A 229 -13.65 -12.87 6.07
CA ILE A 229 -13.08 -12.41 7.33
C ILE A 229 -11.54 -12.51 7.27
N PHE A 230 -10.99 -13.65 6.85
CA PHE A 230 -9.55 -13.85 6.76
C PHE A 230 -8.89 -12.90 5.75
N ASN A 231 -9.44 -12.81 4.54
CA ASN A 231 -8.95 -11.93 3.49
C ASN A 231 -9.08 -10.46 3.89
N GLY A 232 -10.19 -10.08 4.54
CA GLY A 232 -10.40 -8.74 5.08
C GLY A 232 -9.34 -8.37 6.12
N ILE A 233 -9.09 -9.25 7.10
CA ILE A 233 -8.08 -9.03 8.15
C ILE A 233 -6.70 -8.85 7.53
N ILE A 234 -6.33 -9.75 6.64
CA ILE A 234 -5.04 -9.75 5.97
C ILE A 234 -4.87 -8.47 5.12
N SER A 235 -5.84 -8.17 4.26
CA SER A 235 -5.77 -7.02 3.36
C SER A 235 -5.72 -5.71 4.14
N THR A 236 -6.57 -5.56 5.17
CA THR A 236 -6.53 -4.38 6.05
C THR A 236 -5.17 -4.22 6.72
N TYR A 237 -4.59 -5.32 7.21
CA TYR A 237 -3.28 -5.31 7.83
C TYR A 237 -2.20 -4.81 6.87
N ILE A 238 -2.11 -5.39 5.66
CA ILE A 238 -1.09 -5.03 4.65
C ILE A 238 -1.22 -3.56 4.25
N LEU A 239 -2.44 -3.07 4.05
CA LEU A 239 -2.66 -1.68 3.63
C LEU A 239 -2.16 -0.69 4.69
N ILE A 240 -2.48 -0.93 5.97
CA ILE A 240 -2.04 -0.06 7.07
C ILE A 240 -0.52 -0.16 7.26
N PHE A 241 0.00 -1.39 7.34
CA PHE A 241 1.44 -1.67 7.41
C PHE A 241 2.19 -0.94 6.30
N GLY A 242 1.72 -1.07 5.06
CA GLY A 242 2.40 -0.55 3.91
C GLY A 242 2.38 0.97 3.84
N SER A 243 1.30 1.62 4.28
CA SER A 243 1.27 3.08 4.39
C SER A 243 2.25 3.59 5.45
N ARG A 244 2.29 2.94 6.61
CA ARG A 244 3.23 3.30 7.68
C ARG A 244 4.68 3.11 7.24
N PHE A 245 4.99 1.96 6.64
CA PHE A 245 6.32 1.63 6.15
C PHE A 245 6.83 2.66 5.13
N ARG A 246 6.00 3.02 4.15
CA ARG A 246 6.32 4.04 3.14
C ARG A 246 6.69 5.40 3.76
N GLY A 247 5.95 5.84 4.77
CA GLY A 247 6.27 7.07 5.49
C GLY A 247 7.60 7.01 6.24
N LEU A 248 7.92 5.87 6.87
CA LEU A 248 9.13 5.71 7.69
C LEU A 248 10.42 5.61 6.86
N ILE A 249 10.37 5.05 5.65
CA ILE A 249 11.55 4.93 4.79
C ILE A 249 11.93 6.25 4.09
N TYR A 250 11.08 7.26 4.17
CA TYR A 250 11.27 8.54 3.47
C TYR A 250 12.29 9.44 4.19
N PRO A 251 13.36 9.92 3.51
CA PRO A 251 14.47 10.61 4.15
C PRO A 251 14.21 12.11 4.38
N ILE A 252 13.30 12.46 5.31
CA ILE A 252 12.93 13.86 5.60
C ILE A 252 14.15 14.74 5.95
N LYS A 253 15.16 14.18 6.61
CA LYS A 253 16.35 14.91 7.07
C LYS A 253 17.16 15.52 5.92
N SER A 254 17.38 14.78 4.82
CA SER A 254 18.20 15.27 3.71
C SER A 254 17.57 16.48 3.02
N LEU A 255 16.24 16.59 3.05
CA LEU A 255 15.50 17.68 2.43
C LEU A 255 15.53 18.96 3.26
N LYS A 256 15.51 18.86 4.60
CA LYS A 256 15.59 20.04 5.47
C LYS A 256 16.98 20.67 5.45
N SER A 257 18.04 19.87 5.45
CA SER A 257 19.40 20.38 5.33
C SER A 257 19.67 21.07 4.00
N GLU A 258 19.10 20.55 2.89
CA GLU A 258 19.25 21.14 1.55
C GLU A 258 18.50 22.48 1.43
N ASN A 259 17.31 22.59 2.03
CA ASN A 259 16.53 23.82 2.05
C ASN A 259 17.20 24.91 2.90
N GLU A 260 17.78 24.57 4.06
CA GLU A 260 18.51 25.51 4.93
C GLU A 260 19.77 26.05 4.23
N THR A 261 20.55 25.20 3.55
CA THR A 261 21.72 25.67 2.77
C THR A 261 21.37 26.54 1.55
N ASN A 262 20.21 26.32 0.92
CA ASN A 262 19.77 27.10 -0.24
C ASN A 262 19.10 28.43 0.15
N THR A 263 18.78 28.65 1.44
CA THR A 263 18.28 29.95 1.93
C THR A 263 19.37 30.86 2.48
N GLU A 264 20.57 30.32 2.72
CA GLU A 264 21.76 31.06 3.19
C GLU A 264 22.71 31.50 2.05
N ALA A 265 22.38 31.17 0.80
CA ALA A 265 23.11 31.55 -0.43
C ALA A 265 22.31 32.56 -1.27
#